data_AF-A0A6M3M4A0-F1
#
_entry.id   AF-A0A6M3M4A0-F1
#
_cell.length_a   1.000
_cell.length_b   1.000
_cell.length_c   1.000
_cell.angle_alpha   90.00
_cell.angle_beta   90.00
_cell.angle_gamma   90.00
#
_symmetry.space_group_name_H-M   'P 1'
#
loop_
_entity.id
_entity.type
_entity.pdbx_description
1 polymer ?
#
loop_
_entity_poly.entity_id
_entity_poly.type
_entity_poly.pdbx_seq_one_letter_code
_entity_poly.pdbx_strand_id
1 'polypeptide(L)'
;MEKRSFNERDSERVKVVKEFVPKTIQIVLLRNKIVNTYGSVTGNRYSFPGAGSILGVDERDVPGLLAKGAGGTSCCSGVPTSPYFELVK
;
A
#
# COMPACT_ATOMS: atom_id res chain seq x y z
N MET A 1 8.83 6.75 -63.06
CA MET A 1 9.21 7.33 -61.75
C MET A 1 8.00 7.26 -60.83
N GLU A 2 7.93 6.22 -60.01
CA GLU A 2 6.83 5.98 -59.07
C GLU A 2 6.91 6.92 -57.86
N LYS A 3 5.78 7.57 -57.55
CA LYS A 3 5.60 8.38 -56.35
C LYS A 3 5.34 7.45 -55.17
N ARG A 4 6.31 7.32 -54.25
CA ARG A 4 6.11 6.61 -52.98
C ARG A 4 5.21 7.45 -52.07
N SER A 5 3.96 7.05 -51.97
CA SER A 5 3.03 7.61 -50.98
C SER A 5 3.40 7.05 -49.61
N PHE A 6 3.87 7.92 -48.69
CA PHE A 6 4.16 7.54 -47.33
C PHE A 6 2.82 7.39 -46.58
N ASN A 7 2.40 6.14 -46.35
CA ASN A 7 1.13 5.86 -45.68
C ASN A 7 1.33 6.05 -44.17
N GLU A 8 0.94 7.21 -43.67
CA GLU A 8 1.13 7.70 -42.30
C GLU A 8 0.13 7.04 -41.29
N ARG A 9 -0.13 5.73 -41.41
CA ARG A 9 -1.29 5.07 -40.77
C ARG A 9 -1.02 4.02 -39.69
N ASP A 10 0.21 3.82 -39.25
CA ASP A 10 0.50 2.83 -38.19
C ASP A 10 1.46 3.35 -37.11
N SER A 11 1.33 4.63 -36.75
CA SER A 11 1.89 5.10 -35.47
C SER A 11 0.86 4.85 -34.37
N GLU A 12 0.82 3.61 -33.90
CA GLU A 12 0.07 3.22 -32.71
C GLU A 12 0.54 4.11 -31.55
N ARG A 13 -0.26 5.14 -31.22
CA ARG A 13 0.03 6.07 -30.14
C ARG A 13 -0.13 5.30 -28.82
N VAL A 14 0.93 4.64 -28.39
CA VAL A 14 1.06 4.12 -27.02
C VAL A 14 0.99 5.35 -26.11
N LYS A 15 -0.20 5.65 -25.60
CA LYS A 15 -0.37 6.55 -24.46
C LYS A 15 0.36 5.87 -23.31
N VAL A 16 1.56 6.33 -23.00
CA VAL A 16 2.20 6.05 -21.72
C VAL A 16 1.22 6.55 -20.68
N VAL A 17 0.45 5.62 -20.10
CA VAL A 17 -0.37 5.88 -18.93
C VAL A 17 0.61 6.37 -17.90
N LYS A 18 0.51 7.65 -17.51
CA LYS A 18 1.33 8.27 -16.45
C LYS A 18 1.62 7.21 -15.42
N GLU A 19 2.90 6.90 -15.19
CA GLU A 19 3.34 5.99 -14.13
C GLU A 19 2.44 6.24 -12.92
N PHE A 20 1.58 5.26 -12.62
CA PHE A 20 0.76 5.31 -11.43
C PHE A 20 1.74 5.12 -10.29
N VAL A 21 2.35 6.22 -9.84
CA VAL A 21 3.18 6.20 -8.63
C VAL A 21 2.18 6.11 -7.49
N PRO A 22 2.04 4.94 -6.84
CA PRO A 22 1.13 4.82 -5.71
C PRO A 22 1.58 5.81 -4.64
N LYS A 23 0.65 6.62 -4.14
CA LYS A 23 0.91 7.45 -2.97
C LYS A 23 1.19 6.53 -1.79
N THR A 24 2.35 6.72 -1.16
CA THR A 24 2.75 5.97 0.03
C THR A 24 2.64 6.83 1.27
N ILE A 25 2.24 6.21 2.38
CA ILE A 25 2.10 6.80 3.71
C ILE A 25 2.98 6.02 4.66
N GLN A 26 3.69 6.72 5.53
CA GLN A 26 4.54 6.09 6.54
C GLN A 26 3.70 5.57 7.72
N ILE A 27 3.85 4.28 8.00
CA ILE A 27 3.26 3.63 9.17
C ILE A 27 4.38 3.11 10.05
N VAL A 28 4.23 3.21 11.36
CA VAL A 28 5.12 2.59 12.34
C VAL A 28 4.47 1.42 13.06
N LEU A 29 5.24 0.35 13.31
CA LEU A 29 4.81 -0.80 14.11
C LEU A 29 5.03 -0.52 15.61
N LEU A 30 4.00 -0.68 16.42
CA LEU A 30 4.02 -0.47 17.86
C LEU A 30 4.40 -1.71 18.68
N ARG A 31 4.35 -2.90 18.07
CA ARG A 31 4.60 -4.18 18.76
C ARG A 31 6.03 -4.64 18.55
N ASN A 32 6.67 -5.11 19.61
CA ASN A 32 8.03 -5.67 19.56
C ASN A 32 8.03 -7.11 19.00
N LYS A 33 7.65 -7.24 17.73
CA LYS A 33 7.71 -8.50 16.97
C LYS A 33 7.85 -8.23 15.48
N ILE A 34 8.40 -9.19 14.75
CA ILE A 34 8.44 -9.15 13.29
C ILE A 34 7.02 -9.37 12.78
N VAL A 35 6.47 -8.42 12.00
CA VAL A 35 5.13 -8.53 11.41
C VAL A 35 5.23 -8.56 9.89
N ASN A 36 4.84 -9.68 9.31
CA ASN A 36 4.61 -9.81 7.88
C ASN A 36 3.10 -9.71 7.62
N THR A 37 2.67 -8.76 6.79
CA THR A 37 1.26 -8.56 6.47
C THR A 37 1.11 -8.21 4.98
N TYR A 38 -0.10 -8.41 4.46
CA TYR A 38 -0.46 -8.02 3.12
C TYR A 38 -1.45 -6.87 3.17
N GLY A 39 -1.29 -5.95 2.22
CA GLY A 39 -2.26 -4.92 1.89
C GLY A 39 -3.54 -5.53 1.38
N SER A 40 -4.68 -5.05 1.90
CA SER A 40 -6.00 -5.57 1.54
C SER A 40 -6.47 -5.12 0.17
N VAL A 41 -5.94 -4.01 -0.35
CA VAL A 41 -6.36 -3.42 -1.63
C VAL A 41 -5.35 -3.71 -2.72
N THR A 42 -4.07 -3.50 -2.46
CA THR A 42 -3.03 -3.68 -3.50
C THR A 42 -2.47 -5.09 -3.57
N GLY A 43 -2.63 -5.88 -2.51
CA GLY A 43 -1.94 -7.16 -2.36
C GLY A 43 -0.45 -7.04 -2.06
N ASN A 44 0.09 -5.83 -1.87
CA ASN A 44 1.49 -5.63 -1.54
C ASN A 44 1.86 -6.30 -0.21
N ARG A 45 3.05 -6.90 -0.17
CA ARG A 45 3.59 -7.49 1.05
C ARG A 45 4.39 -6.44 1.83
N TYR A 46 4.05 -6.29 3.11
CA TYR A 46 4.72 -5.40 4.05
C TYR A 46 5.38 -6.21 5.16
N SER A 47 6.64 -5.89 5.49
CA SER A 47 7.40 -6.56 6.54
C SER A 47 7.98 -5.52 7.50
N PHE A 48 7.56 -5.61 8.76
CA PHE A 48 7.99 -4.75 9.84
C PHE A 48 8.95 -5.54 10.74
N PRO A 49 10.25 -5.19 10.80
CA PRO A 49 11.25 -5.97 11.52
C PRO A 49 11.16 -5.89 13.06
N GLY A 50 10.31 -5.04 13.62
CA GLY A 50 10.17 -4.90 15.07
C GLY A 50 9.47 -3.60 15.48
N ALA A 51 9.34 -3.38 16.79
CA ALA A 51 8.76 -2.13 17.29
C ALA A 51 9.54 -0.92 16.81
N GLY A 52 8.84 0.17 16.49
CA GLY A 52 9.43 1.40 15.97
C GLY A 52 9.82 1.33 14.49
N SER A 53 9.64 0.19 13.81
CA SER A 53 9.95 0.12 12.38
C SER A 53 8.93 0.90 11.54
N ILE A 54 9.44 1.76 10.65
CA ILE A 54 8.65 2.61 9.76
C ILE A 54 8.71 2.05 8.34
N LEU A 55 7.57 1.95 7.67
CA LEU A 55 7.48 1.51 6.29
C LEU A 55 6.55 2.41 5.48
N GLY A 56 6.91 2.67 4.23
CA GLY A 56 6.03 3.29 3.25
C GLY A 56 5.00 2.27 2.75
N VAL A 57 3.74 2.49 3.09
CA VAL A 57 2.60 1.65 2.72
C VAL A 57 1.75 2.39 1.70
N ASP A 58 1.22 1.71 0.70
CA ASP A 58 0.25 2.31 -0.23
C ASP A 58 -0.96 2.86 0.55
N GLU A 59 -1.37 4.11 0.28
CA GLU A 59 -2.46 4.77 1.01
C GLU A 59 -3.75 3.95 1.07
N ARG A 60 -4.00 3.13 0.03
CA ARG A 60 -5.20 2.30 -0.08
C ARG A 60 -5.21 1.15 0.91
N ASP A 61 -4.04 0.67 1.32
CA ASP A 61 -3.90 -0.41 2.29
C ASP A 61 -3.83 0.07 3.74
N VAL A 62 -3.55 1.36 3.95
CA VAL A 62 -3.39 1.97 5.28
C VAL A 62 -4.60 1.70 6.18
N PRO A 63 -5.87 1.92 5.77
CA PRO A 63 -7.01 1.66 6.65
C PRO A 63 -7.10 0.20 7.09
N GLY A 64 -6.79 -0.74 6.19
CA GLY A 64 -6.79 -2.17 6.48
C GLY A 64 -5.67 -2.55 7.45
N LEU A 65 -4.49 -1.96 7.32
CA LEU A 65 -3.38 -2.19 8.25
C LEU A 65 -3.65 -1.59 9.63
N LEU A 66 -4.17 -0.36 9.71
CA LEU A 66 -4.52 0.26 10.99
C LEU A 66 -5.64 -0.52 11.72
N ALA A 67 -6.56 -1.16 10.98
CA ALA A 67 -7.57 -2.04 11.56
C ALA A 67 -6.99 -3.38 12.07
N LYS A 68 -5.89 -3.88 11.48
CA LYS A 68 -5.17 -5.07 11.95
C LYS A 68 -4.47 -4.77 13.28
N GLY A 69 -5.20 -4.89 14.38
CA GLY A 69 -4.72 -4.62 15.74
C GLY A 69 -5.75 -3.93 16.63
N ALA A 70 -6.70 -3.23 16.01
CA ALA A 70 -7.96 -2.82 16.63
C ALA A 70 -8.99 -3.98 16.68
N GLY A 71 -8.67 -5.08 15.99
CA GLY A 71 -9.42 -6.34 15.96
C GLY A 71 -9.36 -7.07 17.30
N GLY A 72 -10.18 -6.59 18.22
CA GLY A 72 -10.38 -7.14 19.54
C GLY A 72 -11.50 -6.39 20.23
N THR A 73 -12.64 -6.19 19.55
CA THR A 73 -13.91 -6.05 20.27
C THR A 73 -14.13 -7.38 20.98
N SER A 74 -13.47 -7.53 22.13
CA SER A 74 -13.76 -8.54 23.10
C SER A 74 -15.19 -8.23 23.52
N CYS A 75 -16.14 -8.95 22.94
CA CYS A 75 -17.57 -8.84 23.20
C CYS A 75 -17.93 -8.99 24.71
N CYS A 76 -16.94 -9.25 25.58
CA CYS A 76 -17.14 -9.44 27.02
C CYS A 76 -16.13 -8.70 27.93
N SER A 77 -15.23 -7.84 27.45
CA SER A 77 -14.27 -7.15 28.33
C SER A 77 -13.80 -5.85 27.71
N GLY A 78 -14.22 -4.71 28.25
CA GLY A 78 -13.93 -3.36 27.75
C GLY A 78 -12.47 -2.90 27.85
N VAL A 79 -11.51 -3.78 27.55
CA VAL A 79 -10.09 -3.44 27.47
C VAL A 79 -9.74 -3.15 26.01
N PRO A 80 -9.44 -1.89 25.64
CA PRO A 80 -9.00 -1.58 24.29
C PRO A 80 -7.67 -2.30 24.01
N THR A 81 -7.66 -3.18 23.02
CA THR A 81 -6.40 -3.75 22.52
C THR A 81 -5.59 -2.65 21.85
N SER A 82 -4.41 -2.36 22.39
CA SER A 82 -3.48 -1.38 21.81
C SER A 82 -3.23 -1.71 20.33
N PRO A 83 -3.35 -0.71 19.43
CA PRO A 83 -3.18 -0.91 18.00
C PRO A 83 -1.79 -1.46 17.68
N TYR A 84 -1.69 -2.18 16.57
CA TYR A 84 -0.40 -2.69 16.10
C TYR A 84 0.38 -1.63 15.31
N PHE A 85 -0.33 -0.73 14.65
CA PHE A 85 0.20 0.22 13.69
C PHE A 85 -0.32 1.61 14.00
N GLU A 86 0.50 2.63 13.76
CA GLU A 86 0.08 4.03 13.79
C GLU A 86 0.66 4.81 12.59
N LEU A 87 0.00 5.92 12.25
CA LEU A 87 0.50 6.85 11.25
C LEU A 87 1.65 7.66 11.82
N VAL A 88 2.72 7.80 11.04
CA VAL A 88 3.78 8.77 11.36
C VAL A 88 3.24 10.16 11.02
N LYS A 89 3.23 11.06 12.01
CA LYS A 89 2.82 12.47 11.85
C LYS A 89 3.95 13.34 11.34
#